data_AF-A0A7X6Z4N7-F1
#
_entry.id   AF-A0A7X6Z4N7-F1
#
_cell.length_a   1.000
_cell.length_b   1.000
_cell.length_c   1.000
_cell.angle_alpha   90.00
_cell.angle_beta   90.00
_cell.angle_gamma   90.00
#
_symmetry.space_group_name_H-M   'P 1'
#
loop_
_entity.id
_entity.type
_entity.pdbx_description
1 polymer ?
#
loop_
_entity_poly.entity_id
_entity_poly.type
_entity_poly.pdbx_seq_one_letter_code
_entity_poly.pdbx_strand_id
1 'polypeptide(L)'
;DVLVLPGFQFAPVGVLAAENEDKKVILVDTPPQNEAGEDVELDNVYGMMFSEQESGFFAGVVAALETKTGKVGSVHGMAFPPVVNYQFGFEAGVAYANKHLGASAEVISLPSYAGTDVTGTNVGSNYVGDFADEATGKTIGSTLYDMGCDILFVAAGASGNGVFTAAKERDGVFCIGCDVDQYDDGDRGDGTNIILTSALKVMHLNVDRQLQAILDGTFAGKNEVLTVQTDSTGYVSADGPHQLSGDTVAKLKEVYDKVKSGPIVSPGNFTEQTVNDFPGL
;
A
#
# COMPACT_ATOMS: atom_id res chain seq x y z
N ASP A 1 -6.07 6.33 28.90
CA ASP A 1 -7.21 5.43 28.62
C ASP A 1 -6.93 4.50 27.46
N VAL A 2 -6.35 4.98 26.36
CA VAL A 2 -5.96 4.16 25.21
C VAL A 2 -4.56 4.52 24.70
N LEU A 3 -3.84 3.54 24.17
CA LEU A 3 -2.61 3.71 23.39
C LEU A 3 -2.92 3.42 21.91
N VAL A 4 -2.51 4.30 21.01
CA VAL A 4 -2.60 4.08 19.56
C VAL A 4 -1.19 3.96 19.01
N LEU A 5 -0.85 2.80 18.45
CA LEU A 5 0.51 2.44 18.06
C LEU A 5 0.57 2.15 16.55
N PRO A 6 1.10 3.10 15.75
CA PRO A 6 1.13 2.97 14.30
C PRO A 6 2.34 2.19 13.80
N GLY A 7 2.12 0.99 13.29
CA GLY A 7 3.10 0.27 12.48
C GLY A 7 3.58 -1.05 13.06
N PHE A 8 4.04 -1.91 12.14
CA PHE A 8 4.50 -3.28 12.39
C PHE A 8 5.51 -3.42 13.54
N GLN A 9 6.38 -2.43 13.73
CA GLN A 9 7.44 -2.48 14.75
C GLN A 9 6.91 -2.43 16.19
N PHE A 10 5.64 -2.07 16.39
CA PHE A 10 4.99 -2.08 17.71
C PHE A 10 4.43 -3.43 18.12
N ALA A 11 4.55 -4.48 17.29
CA ALA A 11 4.06 -5.83 17.61
C ALA A 11 4.44 -6.33 19.03
N PRO A 12 5.68 -6.12 19.54
CA PRO A 12 6.06 -6.56 20.89
C PRO A 12 5.28 -5.91 22.05
N VAL A 13 4.40 -4.93 21.78
CA VAL A 13 3.49 -4.38 22.80
C VAL A 13 2.63 -5.44 23.47
N GLY A 14 2.41 -6.60 22.83
CA GLY A 14 1.63 -7.69 23.41
C GLY A 14 2.11 -8.11 24.81
N VAL A 15 3.42 -8.10 25.06
CA VAL A 15 4.00 -8.37 26.39
C VAL A 15 3.50 -7.36 27.43
N LEU A 16 3.62 -6.06 27.13
CA LEU A 16 3.18 -5.00 28.03
C LEU A 16 1.64 -4.95 28.16
N ALA A 17 0.91 -5.21 27.07
CA ALA A 17 -0.54 -5.19 27.05
C ALA A 17 -1.12 -6.31 27.91
N ALA A 18 -0.53 -7.51 27.90
CA ALA A 18 -0.93 -8.63 28.74
C ALA A 18 -0.72 -8.35 30.24
N GLU A 19 0.31 -7.58 30.60
CA GLU A 19 0.55 -7.16 31.99
C GLU A 19 -0.35 -6.00 32.46
N ASN A 20 -1.03 -5.32 31.53
CA ASN A 20 -1.81 -4.11 31.78
C ASN A 20 -3.21 -4.20 31.14
N GLU A 21 -3.97 -5.24 31.51
CA GLU A 21 -5.31 -5.54 30.95
C GLU A 21 -6.33 -4.39 31.08
N ASP A 22 -6.12 -3.46 32.02
CA ASP A 22 -6.95 -2.28 32.22
C ASP A 22 -6.68 -1.17 31.18
N LYS A 23 -5.60 -1.25 30.40
CA LYS A 23 -5.25 -0.32 29.33
C LYS A 23 -5.68 -0.88 27.99
N LYS A 24 -6.33 -0.05 27.17
CA LYS A 24 -6.70 -0.43 25.79
C LYS A 24 -5.59 -0.05 24.82
N VAL A 25 -5.36 -0.91 23.83
CA VAL A 25 -4.39 -0.68 22.76
C VAL A 25 -5.08 -0.82 21.41
N ILE A 26 -4.83 0.14 20.53
CA ILE A 26 -5.16 0.07 19.11
C ILE A 26 -3.81 -0.05 18.39
N LEU A 27 -3.55 -1.20 17.79
CA LEU A 27 -2.28 -1.53 17.14
C LEU A 27 -2.50 -1.60 15.63
N VAL A 28 -1.73 -0.83 14.86
CA VAL A 28 -1.90 -0.72 13.40
C VAL A 28 -0.81 -1.51 12.69
N ASP A 29 -1.18 -2.18 11.60
CA ASP A 29 -0.34 -2.96 10.68
C ASP A 29 0.18 -4.30 11.19
N THR A 30 -0.22 -4.72 12.39
CA THR A 30 0.24 -5.99 12.97
C THR A 30 -0.67 -6.46 14.11
N PRO A 31 -0.78 -7.78 14.34
CA PRO A 31 -1.24 -8.30 15.62
C PRO A 31 -0.18 -8.03 16.72
N PRO A 32 -0.56 -8.06 18.00
CA PRO A 32 0.40 -8.02 19.09
C PRO A 32 1.15 -9.37 19.19
N GLN A 33 2.38 -9.32 19.70
CA GLN A 33 3.25 -10.50 19.86
C GLN A 33 3.60 -10.76 21.33
N ASN A 34 3.77 -12.04 21.66
CA ASN A 34 4.31 -12.49 22.94
C ASN A 34 5.85 -12.41 22.99
N GLU A 35 6.45 -12.82 24.10
CA GLU A 35 7.92 -12.83 24.27
C GLU A 35 8.66 -13.72 23.27
N ALA A 36 7.99 -14.75 22.74
CA ALA A 36 8.54 -15.65 21.72
C ALA A 36 8.46 -15.06 20.30
N GLY A 37 7.86 -13.87 20.13
CA GLY A 37 7.61 -13.25 18.84
C GLY A 37 6.45 -13.88 18.08
N GLU A 38 5.59 -14.63 18.75
CA GLU A 38 4.40 -15.25 18.16
C GLU A 38 3.22 -14.29 18.27
N ASP A 39 2.44 -14.18 17.20
CA ASP A 39 1.22 -13.38 17.19
C ASP A 39 0.20 -13.96 18.19
N VAL A 40 -0.41 -13.08 18.98
CA VAL A 40 -1.40 -13.43 20.00
C VAL A 40 -2.65 -12.57 19.88
N GLU A 41 -3.75 -13.03 20.45
CA GLU A 41 -4.97 -12.23 20.63
C GLU A 41 -5.13 -11.89 22.11
N LEU A 42 -5.47 -10.63 22.40
CA LEU A 42 -5.62 -10.10 23.77
C LEU A 42 -6.90 -9.27 23.86
N ASP A 43 -7.70 -9.46 24.91
CA ASP A 43 -9.01 -8.80 25.11
C ASP A 43 -8.92 -7.26 25.19
N ASN A 44 -7.74 -6.72 25.48
CA ASN A 44 -7.47 -5.28 25.58
C ASN A 44 -6.73 -4.70 24.37
N VAL A 45 -6.45 -5.50 23.33
CA VAL A 45 -5.75 -5.06 22.11
C VAL A 45 -6.61 -5.29 20.88
N TYR A 46 -6.81 -4.24 20.10
CA TYR A 46 -7.35 -4.35 18.75
C TYR A 46 -6.19 -4.22 17.75
N GLY A 47 -5.76 -5.34 17.19
CA GLY A 47 -4.78 -5.38 16.11
C GLY A 47 -5.47 -5.22 14.76
N MET A 48 -5.17 -4.14 14.05
CA MET A 48 -5.69 -3.89 12.71
C MET A 48 -4.62 -4.13 11.65
N MET A 49 -4.80 -5.20 10.89
CA MET A 49 -4.04 -5.45 9.68
C MET A 49 -4.90 -5.02 8.49
N PHE A 50 -4.28 -4.74 7.35
CA PHE A 50 -5.00 -4.40 6.13
C PHE A 50 -4.69 -5.44 5.05
N SER A 51 -5.55 -5.54 4.04
CA SER A 51 -5.23 -6.26 2.80
C SER A 51 -4.59 -5.27 1.82
N GLU A 52 -3.37 -4.80 2.11
CA GLU A 52 -2.71 -3.75 1.33
C GLU A 52 -2.50 -4.15 -0.14
N GLN A 53 -2.45 -5.46 -0.41
CA GLN A 53 -2.41 -6.00 -1.75
C GLN A 53 -3.63 -5.62 -2.59
N GLU A 54 -4.80 -5.37 -2.00
CA GLU A 54 -5.98 -4.86 -2.75
C GLU A 54 -5.71 -3.45 -3.28
N SER A 55 -5.19 -2.57 -2.43
CA SER A 55 -4.84 -1.19 -2.80
C SER A 55 -3.67 -1.16 -3.79
N GLY A 56 -2.65 -1.98 -3.56
CA GLY A 56 -1.54 -2.18 -4.51
C GLY A 56 -2.04 -2.68 -5.87
N PHE A 57 -3.00 -3.61 -5.89
CA PHE A 57 -3.60 -4.13 -7.11
C PHE A 57 -4.26 -3.04 -7.95
N PHE A 58 -5.04 -2.17 -7.32
CA PHE A 58 -5.63 -1.02 -8.01
C PHE A 58 -4.57 -0.07 -8.58
N ALA A 59 -3.48 0.20 -7.83
CA ALA A 59 -2.37 0.99 -8.34
C ALA A 59 -1.69 0.36 -9.56
N GLY A 60 -1.49 -0.97 -9.55
CA GLY A 60 -0.92 -1.70 -10.68
C GLY A 60 -1.79 -1.64 -11.93
N VAL A 61 -3.11 -1.82 -11.77
CA VAL A 61 -4.07 -1.70 -12.87
C VAL A 61 -4.05 -0.28 -13.46
N VAL A 62 -4.05 0.75 -12.61
CA VAL A 62 -3.96 2.15 -13.06
C VAL A 62 -2.67 2.40 -13.83
N ALA A 63 -1.52 2.01 -13.27
CA ALA A 63 -0.23 2.23 -13.91
C ALA A 63 -0.16 1.58 -15.29
N ALA A 64 -0.64 0.34 -15.41
CA ALA A 64 -0.63 -0.38 -16.68
C ALA A 64 -1.58 0.20 -17.74
N LEU A 65 -2.72 0.75 -17.33
CA LEU A 65 -3.68 1.36 -18.26
C LEU A 65 -3.29 2.78 -18.68
N GLU A 66 -2.62 3.55 -17.81
CA GLU A 66 -2.30 4.95 -18.06
C GLU A 66 -0.91 5.18 -18.66
N THR A 67 0.03 4.22 -18.51
CA THR A 67 1.39 4.37 -19.05
C THR A 67 1.39 4.63 -20.56
N LYS A 68 2.27 5.52 -20.99
CA LYS A 68 2.54 5.87 -22.38
C LYS A 68 3.83 5.23 -22.88
N THR A 69 4.76 4.92 -22.01
CA THR A 69 6.02 4.23 -22.35
C THR A 69 5.89 2.71 -22.31
N GLY A 70 4.86 2.18 -21.63
CA GLY A 70 4.74 0.76 -21.34
C GLY A 70 5.70 0.28 -20.24
N LYS A 71 6.34 1.20 -19.52
CA LYS A 71 7.22 0.88 -18.39
C LYS A 71 6.72 1.56 -17.13
N VAL A 72 6.55 0.77 -16.09
CA VAL A 72 6.05 1.22 -14.80
C VAL A 72 6.92 0.65 -13.69
N GLY A 73 6.84 1.21 -12.49
CA GLY A 73 7.55 0.67 -11.34
C GLY A 73 6.85 1.01 -10.05
N SER A 74 7.36 0.46 -8.96
CA SER A 74 6.93 0.81 -7.61
C SER A 74 8.15 1.07 -6.72
N VAL A 75 8.02 2.00 -5.78
CA VAL A 75 9.06 2.35 -4.79
C VAL A 75 8.47 2.17 -3.40
N HIS A 76 9.18 1.41 -2.57
CA HIS A 76 8.71 0.93 -1.28
C HIS A 76 9.64 1.38 -0.14
N GLY A 77 9.12 1.44 1.09
CA GLY A 77 9.92 1.77 2.28
C GLY A 77 10.78 0.61 2.74
N MET A 78 10.47 0.05 3.91
CA MET A 78 11.07 -1.20 4.41
C MET A 78 10.22 -2.41 3.99
N ALA A 79 10.85 -3.56 3.74
CA ALA A 79 10.18 -4.81 3.36
C ALA A 79 9.48 -5.51 4.54
N PHE A 80 8.66 -4.76 5.28
CA PHE A 80 7.72 -5.33 6.25
C PHE A 80 6.49 -5.90 5.55
N PRO A 81 5.78 -6.86 6.16
CA PRO A 81 4.66 -7.55 5.49
C PRO A 81 3.63 -6.63 4.83
N PRO A 82 3.15 -5.53 5.47
CA PRO A 82 2.23 -4.58 4.83
C PRO A 82 2.77 -3.96 3.53
N VAL A 83 4.08 -3.67 3.50
CA VAL A 83 4.72 -3.03 2.34
C VAL A 83 4.95 -4.03 1.21
N VAL A 84 5.30 -5.27 1.55
CA VAL A 84 5.44 -6.34 0.56
C VAL A 84 4.06 -6.71 -0.03
N ASN A 85 2.98 -6.64 0.76
CA ASN A 85 1.61 -6.80 0.25
C ASN A 85 1.29 -5.74 -0.82
N TYR A 86 1.61 -4.46 -0.59
CA TYR A 86 1.47 -3.42 -1.62
C TYR A 86 2.25 -3.74 -2.90
N GLN A 87 3.49 -4.21 -2.77
CA GLN A 87 4.31 -4.63 -3.91
C GLN A 87 3.62 -5.74 -4.72
N PHE A 88 3.24 -6.83 -4.06
CA PHE A 88 2.64 -7.98 -4.75
C PHE A 88 1.31 -7.63 -5.39
N GLY A 89 0.52 -6.78 -4.71
CA GLY A 89 -0.66 -6.17 -5.29
C GLY A 89 -0.34 -5.44 -6.60
N PHE A 90 0.62 -4.51 -6.57
CA PHE A 90 0.99 -3.72 -7.75
C PHE A 90 1.40 -4.60 -8.94
N GLU A 91 2.28 -5.58 -8.71
CA GLU A 91 2.74 -6.48 -9.76
C GLU A 91 1.59 -7.34 -10.32
N ALA A 92 0.73 -7.86 -9.45
CA ALA A 92 -0.45 -8.62 -9.85
C ALA A 92 -1.46 -7.76 -10.62
N GLY A 93 -1.63 -6.49 -10.24
CA GLY A 93 -2.50 -5.53 -10.92
C GLY A 93 -2.03 -5.22 -12.34
N VAL A 94 -0.72 -5.03 -12.53
CA VAL A 94 -0.12 -4.85 -13.86
C VAL A 94 -0.34 -6.10 -14.70
N ALA A 95 -0.06 -7.29 -14.15
CA ALA A 95 -0.27 -8.56 -14.84
C ALA A 95 -1.74 -8.77 -15.25
N TYR A 96 -2.68 -8.44 -14.35
CA TYR A 96 -4.12 -8.50 -14.63
C TYR A 96 -4.52 -7.57 -15.77
N ALA A 97 -4.10 -6.30 -15.72
CA ALA A 97 -4.44 -5.33 -16.76
C ALA A 97 -3.90 -5.75 -18.13
N ASN A 98 -2.68 -6.29 -18.18
CA ASN A 98 -2.09 -6.81 -19.41
C ASN A 98 -2.91 -7.97 -19.98
N LYS A 99 -3.32 -8.91 -19.13
CA LYS A 99 -4.03 -10.13 -19.54
C LYS A 99 -5.51 -9.88 -19.88
N HIS A 100 -6.17 -8.97 -19.17
CA HIS A 100 -7.63 -8.86 -19.20
C HIS A 100 -8.15 -7.51 -19.70
N LEU A 101 -7.35 -6.45 -19.66
CA LEU A 101 -7.80 -5.09 -19.96
C LEU A 101 -7.11 -4.46 -21.19
N GLY A 102 -6.26 -5.24 -21.88
CA GLY A 102 -5.58 -4.84 -23.11
C GLY A 102 -4.37 -3.92 -22.90
N ALA A 103 -3.84 -3.85 -21.66
CA ALA A 103 -2.62 -3.12 -21.37
C ALA A 103 -1.38 -3.88 -21.88
N SER A 104 -0.24 -3.18 -21.93
CA SER A 104 1.07 -3.77 -22.22
C SER A 104 2.13 -3.01 -21.44
N ALA A 105 2.24 -3.30 -20.15
CA ALA A 105 3.18 -2.68 -19.24
C ALA A 105 4.21 -3.68 -18.67
N GLU A 106 5.46 -3.26 -18.58
CA GLU A 106 6.56 -3.96 -17.93
C GLU A 106 6.87 -3.31 -16.57
N VAL A 107 6.98 -4.11 -15.51
CA VAL A 107 7.42 -3.63 -14.19
C VAL A 107 8.94 -3.60 -14.13
N ILE A 108 9.51 -2.43 -13.87
CA ILE A 108 10.95 -2.22 -13.75
C ILE A 108 11.38 -2.29 -12.29
N SER A 109 12.36 -3.16 -12.04
CA SER A 109 12.96 -3.39 -10.72
C SER A 109 14.47 -3.18 -10.79
N LEU A 110 15.05 -2.63 -9.73
CA LEU A 110 16.47 -2.37 -9.56
C LEU A 110 17.06 -3.44 -8.63
N PRO A 111 17.87 -4.40 -9.13
CA PRO A 111 18.40 -5.48 -8.30
C PRO A 111 19.22 -5.00 -7.08
N SER A 112 19.84 -3.82 -7.15
CA SER A 112 20.57 -3.22 -6.03
C SER A 112 19.69 -2.67 -4.91
N TYR A 113 18.38 -2.54 -5.16
CA TYR A 113 17.36 -2.07 -4.22
C TYR A 113 16.29 -3.15 -3.98
N ALA A 114 16.60 -4.42 -4.26
CA ALA A 114 15.66 -5.51 -4.00
C ALA A 114 15.39 -5.66 -2.49
N GLY A 115 14.13 -5.81 -2.13
CA GLY A 115 13.70 -6.02 -0.74
C GLY A 115 14.08 -7.40 -0.23
N THR A 116 14.34 -7.49 1.07
CA THR A 116 14.44 -8.77 1.79
C THR A 116 13.42 -8.74 2.92
N ASP A 117 12.44 -9.64 2.87
CA ASP A 117 11.35 -9.65 3.84
C ASP A 117 11.80 -10.17 5.22
N VAL A 118 10.87 -10.19 6.17
CA VAL A 118 11.14 -10.63 7.56
C VAL A 118 11.54 -12.10 7.68
N THR A 119 11.40 -12.90 6.61
CA THR A 119 11.85 -14.31 6.57
C THR A 119 13.26 -14.47 5.99
N GLY A 120 13.87 -13.38 5.51
CA GLY A 120 15.14 -13.41 4.79
C GLY A 120 14.99 -13.72 3.30
N THR A 121 13.77 -13.71 2.77
CA THR A 121 13.48 -13.99 1.35
C THR A 121 13.67 -12.72 0.53
N ASN A 122 14.37 -12.82 -0.60
CA ASN A 122 14.46 -11.72 -1.57
C ASN A 122 13.12 -11.60 -2.32
N VAL A 123 12.44 -10.47 -2.13
CA VAL A 123 11.14 -10.19 -2.74
C VAL A 123 11.22 -9.28 -3.97
N GLY A 124 12.42 -8.81 -4.35
CA GLY A 124 12.61 -7.97 -5.55
C GLY A 124 12.14 -6.52 -5.37
N SER A 125 11.64 -5.91 -6.45
CA SER A 125 11.19 -4.50 -6.54
C SER A 125 12.25 -3.47 -6.09
N ASN A 126 11.82 -2.26 -5.72
CA ASN A 126 12.65 -1.10 -5.41
C ASN A 126 12.36 -0.59 -3.99
N TYR A 127 13.12 -1.07 -3.01
CA TYR A 127 13.00 -0.68 -1.62
C TYR A 127 14.06 0.38 -1.26
N VAL A 128 13.60 1.44 -0.58
CA VAL A 128 14.46 2.45 0.03
C VAL A 128 15.23 1.84 1.20
N GLY A 129 14.60 0.92 1.94
CA GLY A 129 15.16 0.35 3.17
C GLY A 129 14.89 1.20 4.42
N ASP A 130 14.14 2.30 4.29
CA ASP A 130 13.76 3.22 5.36
C ASP A 130 12.46 3.97 4.98
N PHE A 131 11.76 4.55 5.97
CA PHE A 131 10.54 5.35 5.77
C PHE A 131 10.75 6.87 5.88
N ALA A 132 11.97 7.33 6.14
CA ALA A 132 12.36 8.73 6.31
C ALA A 132 13.66 9.10 5.56
N ASP A 133 14.08 8.32 4.56
CA ASP A 133 15.21 8.61 3.67
C ASP A 133 14.75 9.11 2.29
N GLU A 134 14.39 10.39 2.24
CA GLU A 134 13.98 11.07 1.00
C GLU A 134 15.11 11.12 -0.03
N ALA A 135 16.38 11.15 0.39
CA ALA A 135 17.51 11.23 -0.54
C ALA A 135 17.65 9.92 -1.35
N THR A 136 17.55 8.77 -0.69
CA THR A 136 17.52 7.47 -1.35
C THR A 136 16.25 7.30 -2.17
N GLY A 137 15.08 7.71 -1.65
CA GLY A 137 13.82 7.71 -2.41
C GLY A 137 13.93 8.49 -3.73
N LYS A 138 14.52 9.69 -3.70
CA LYS A 138 14.79 10.50 -4.90
C LYS A 138 15.72 9.81 -5.89
N THR A 139 16.77 9.16 -5.39
CA THR A 139 17.75 8.43 -6.21
C THR A 139 17.09 7.27 -6.94
N ILE A 140 16.31 6.45 -6.24
CA ILE A 140 15.59 5.32 -6.82
C ILE A 140 14.58 5.82 -7.87
N GLY A 141 13.73 6.80 -7.50
CA GLY A 141 12.73 7.36 -8.40
C GLY A 141 13.34 7.94 -9.68
N SER A 142 14.42 8.73 -9.55
CA SER A 142 15.15 9.29 -10.69
C SER A 142 15.70 8.20 -11.60
N THR A 143 16.27 7.14 -11.02
CA THR A 143 16.84 6.01 -11.78
C THR A 143 15.75 5.28 -12.57
N LEU A 144 14.59 5.02 -11.97
CA LEU A 144 13.47 4.38 -12.66
C LEU A 144 12.95 5.24 -13.81
N TYR A 145 12.81 6.56 -13.61
CA TYR A 145 12.46 7.49 -14.68
C TYR A 145 13.52 7.52 -15.81
N ASP A 146 14.81 7.47 -15.47
CA ASP A 146 15.90 7.37 -16.47
C ASP A 146 15.88 6.04 -17.24
N MET A 147 15.35 4.97 -16.65
CA MET A 147 15.12 3.68 -17.32
C MET A 147 13.84 3.64 -18.17
N GLY A 148 13.09 4.75 -18.20
CA GLY A 148 11.93 4.97 -19.06
C GLY A 148 10.60 4.67 -18.40
N CYS A 149 10.55 4.43 -17.08
CA CYS A 149 9.27 4.44 -16.38
C CYS A 149 8.61 5.82 -16.53
N ASP A 150 7.30 5.85 -16.70
CA ASP A 150 6.53 7.11 -16.68
C ASP A 150 5.52 7.16 -15.53
N ILE A 151 5.24 6.02 -14.89
CA ILE A 151 4.36 5.94 -13.71
C ILE A 151 5.04 5.12 -12.62
N LEU A 152 5.17 5.71 -11.43
CA LEU A 152 5.67 5.04 -10.23
C LEU A 152 4.62 4.98 -9.12
N PHE A 153 4.32 3.78 -8.61
CA PHE A 153 3.56 3.64 -7.36
C PHE A 153 4.49 3.82 -6.15
N VAL A 154 4.13 4.66 -5.18
CA VAL A 154 5.03 5.06 -4.08
C VAL A 154 4.44 4.68 -2.72
N ALA A 155 4.83 3.52 -2.18
CA ALA A 155 4.44 3.00 -0.87
C ALA A 155 5.63 3.04 0.12
N ALA A 156 6.13 4.24 0.39
CA ALA A 156 7.43 4.44 1.06
C ALA A 156 7.42 5.42 2.25
N GLY A 157 6.25 5.75 2.81
CA GLY A 157 6.16 6.75 3.88
C GLY A 157 6.80 8.08 3.47
N ALA A 158 7.50 8.76 4.39
CA ALA A 158 8.15 10.03 4.11
C ALA A 158 9.28 9.90 3.07
N SER A 159 9.98 8.75 2.98
CA SER A 159 10.94 8.49 1.89
C SER A 159 10.32 8.70 0.50
N GLY A 160 9.01 8.46 0.36
CA GLY A 160 8.25 8.68 -0.87
C GLY A 160 8.25 10.13 -1.37
N ASN A 161 8.41 11.12 -0.48
CA ASN A 161 8.54 12.53 -0.86
C ASN A 161 9.77 12.78 -1.75
N GLY A 162 10.82 11.96 -1.59
CA GLY A 162 11.98 11.96 -2.49
C GLY A 162 11.60 11.58 -3.92
N VAL A 163 10.75 10.56 -4.09
CA VAL A 163 10.24 10.14 -5.40
C VAL A 163 9.36 11.24 -6.01
N PHE A 164 8.52 11.88 -5.20
CA PHE A 164 7.71 13.02 -5.65
C PHE A 164 8.59 14.18 -6.11
N THR A 165 9.67 14.46 -5.38
CA THR A 165 10.67 15.46 -5.80
C THR A 165 11.29 15.10 -7.15
N ALA A 166 11.69 13.85 -7.37
CA ALA A 166 12.21 13.39 -8.66
C ALA A 166 11.18 13.55 -9.80
N ALA A 167 9.91 13.29 -9.52
CA ALA A 167 8.82 13.45 -10.49
C ALA A 167 8.56 14.92 -10.82
N LYS A 168 8.60 15.82 -9.83
CA LYS A 168 8.40 17.28 -10.05
C LYS A 168 9.50 17.93 -10.88
N GLU A 169 10.68 17.31 -10.96
CA GLU A 169 11.83 17.79 -11.75
C GLU A 169 11.79 17.36 -13.23
N ARG A 170 10.76 16.62 -13.67
CA ARG A 170 10.68 16.00 -15.00
C ARG A 170 9.30 16.18 -15.62
N ASP A 171 9.21 16.29 -16.93
CA ASP A 171 7.90 16.31 -17.60
C ASP A 171 7.46 14.93 -18.06
N GLY A 172 6.13 14.73 -18.12
CA GLY A 172 5.52 13.50 -18.65
C GLY A 172 5.65 12.26 -17.76
N VAL A 173 6.05 12.44 -16.49
CA VAL A 173 6.11 11.36 -15.51
C VAL A 173 5.18 11.64 -14.35
N PHE A 174 4.69 10.57 -13.72
CA PHE A 174 3.70 10.64 -12.66
C PHE A 174 3.95 9.63 -11.54
N CYS A 175 3.34 9.90 -10.40
CA CYS A 175 3.28 9.00 -9.25
C CYS A 175 1.83 8.57 -8.97
N ILE A 176 1.70 7.40 -8.37
CA ILE A 176 0.49 6.96 -7.65
C ILE A 176 0.84 7.00 -6.16
N GLY A 177 0.10 7.76 -5.37
CA GLY A 177 0.30 7.88 -3.92
C GLY A 177 -0.16 6.66 -3.13
N CYS A 178 0.10 6.65 -1.82
CA CYS A 178 -0.20 5.55 -0.91
C CYS A 178 -0.77 6.04 0.43
N ASP A 179 -1.52 5.16 1.10
CA ASP A 179 -2.21 5.34 2.38
C ASP A 179 -3.35 6.36 2.36
N VAL A 180 -3.09 7.58 1.91
CA VAL A 180 -4.03 8.69 1.85
C VAL A 180 -4.14 9.25 0.42
N ASP A 181 -5.13 10.11 0.22
CA ASP A 181 -5.14 10.97 -0.97
C ASP A 181 -3.97 11.95 -0.88
N GLN A 182 -3.06 11.86 -1.85
CA GLN A 182 -1.83 12.67 -1.90
C GLN A 182 -1.86 13.66 -3.07
N TYR A 183 -3.03 13.91 -3.68
CA TYR A 183 -3.12 14.77 -4.86
C TYR A 183 -2.46 16.14 -4.63
N ASP A 184 -2.72 16.76 -3.48
CA ASP A 184 -2.15 18.08 -3.14
C ASP A 184 -0.62 18.04 -2.94
N ASP A 185 -0.06 16.92 -2.48
CA ASP A 185 1.39 16.73 -2.36
C ASP A 185 2.06 16.77 -3.74
N GLY A 186 1.31 16.50 -4.80
CA GLY A 186 1.77 16.45 -6.18
C GLY A 186 1.82 17.78 -6.93
N ASP A 187 1.27 18.86 -6.35
CA ASP A 187 1.21 20.17 -7.02
C ASP A 187 2.61 20.72 -7.32
N ARG A 188 2.80 21.22 -8.54
CA ARG A 188 4.02 21.89 -9.01
C ARG A 188 3.95 23.41 -8.90
N GLY A 189 2.77 23.97 -8.62
CA GLY A 189 2.54 25.41 -8.52
C GLY A 189 2.44 26.13 -9.87
N ASP A 190 2.45 25.41 -10.99
CA ASP A 190 2.28 25.91 -12.36
C ASP A 190 0.95 25.47 -12.99
N GLY A 191 0.06 24.86 -12.19
CA GLY A 191 -1.21 24.30 -12.64
C GLY A 191 -1.12 22.85 -13.11
N THR A 192 0.05 22.20 -13.02
CA THR A 192 0.23 20.77 -13.29
C THR A 192 0.48 19.99 -11.99
N ASN A 193 0.24 18.67 -12.03
CA ASN A 193 0.32 17.81 -10.87
C ASN A 193 0.96 16.46 -11.24
N ILE A 194 1.84 15.94 -10.38
CA ILE A 194 2.51 14.64 -10.60
C ILE A 194 1.69 13.44 -10.13
N ILE A 195 0.66 13.63 -9.32
CA ILE A 195 -0.11 12.52 -8.73
C ILE A 195 -1.28 12.17 -9.67
N LEU A 196 -1.24 10.97 -10.25
CA LEU A 196 -2.35 10.46 -11.07
C LEU A 196 -3.56 10.12 -10.22
N THR A 197 -3.32 9.48 -9.08
CA THR A 197 -4.31 9.04 -8.08
C THR A 197 -3.54 8.52 -6.84
N SER A 198 -4.23 8.02 -5.83
CA SER A 198 -3.63 7.30 -4.70
C SER A 198 -4.31 5.97 -4.44
N ALA A 199 -3.50 4.98 -4.04
CA ALA A 199 -3.95 3.77 -3.37
C ALA A 199 -4.19 4.08 -1.88
N LEU A 200 -5.32 3.65 -1.32
CA LEU A 200 -5.76 4.07 0.01
C LEU A 200 -5.62 2.95 1.04
N LYS A 201 -5.22 3.34 2.25
CA LYS A 201 -5.31 2.54 3.48
C LYS A 201 -5.92 3.42 4.56
N VAL A 202 -7.20 3.20 4.82
CA VAL A 202 -8.06 4.11 5.58
C VAL A 202 -7.85 3.91 7.09
N MET A 203 -6.64 4.17 7.57
CA MET A 203 -6.26 3.98 8.97
C MET A 203 -7.07 4.89 9.91
N HIS A 204 -7.22 6.17 9.56
CA HIS A 204 -7.85 7.18 10.42
C HIS A 204 -9.28 6.79 10.82
N LEU A 205 -10.14 6.39 9.86
CA LEU A 205 -11.51 5.96 10.19
C LEU A 205 -11.53 4.69 11.04
N ASN A 206 -10.59 3.78 10.85
CA ASN A 206 -10.53 2.56 11.65
C ASN A 206 -10.04 2.82 13.08
N VAL A 207 -9.09 3.75 13.26
CA VAL A 207 -8.73 4.25 14.59
C VAL A 207 -9.93 4.96 15.24
N ASP A 208 -10.63 5.84 14.52
CA ASP A 208 -11.81 6.55 15.03
C ASP A 208 -12.93 5.59 15.45
N ARG A 209 -13.18 4.53 14.66
CA ARG A 209 -14.14 3.46 15.00
C ARG A 209 -13.80 2.80 16.34
N GLN A 210 -12.52 2.50 16.58
CA GLN A 210 -12.10 1.88 17.85
C GLN A 210 -12.11 2.85 19.02
N LEU A 211 -11.72 4.11 18.81
CA LEU A 211 -11.84 5.16 19.83
C LEU A 211 -13.30 5.37 20.24
N GLN A 212 -14.23 5.36 19.28
CA GLN A 212 -15.66 5.44 19.53
C GLN A 212 -16.16 4.20 20.30
N ALA A 213 -15.75 2.99 19.93
CA ALA A 213 -16.10 1.77 20.66
C ALA A 213 -15.60 1.79 22.12
N ILE A 214 -14.43 2.39 22.39
CA ILE A 214 -13.92 2.58 23.75
C ILE A 214 -14.81 3.57 24.52
N LEU A 215 -15.16 4.70 23.90
CA LEU A 215 -16.04 5.70 24.50
C LEU A 215 -17.43 5.13 24.84
N ASP A 216 -17.98 4.31 23.96
CA ASP A 216 -19.29 3.68 24.12
C ASP A 216 -19.27 2.45 25.05
N GLY A 217 -18.09 2.01 25.49
CA GLY A 217 -17.93 0.84 26.34
C GLY A 217 -18.17 -0.50 25.61
N THR A 218 -18.10 -0.50 24.27
CA THR A 218 -18.31 -1.67 23.40
C THR A 218 -17.03 -2.22 22.79
N PHE A 219 -15.86 -1.67 23.15
CA PHE A 219 -14.56 -2.14 22.67
C PHE A 219 -14.35 -3.63 23.00
N ALA A 220 -13.95 -4.39 21.99
CA ALA A 220 -13.52 -5.78 22.13
C ALA A 220 -12.16 -5.94 21.45
N GLY A 221 -11.17 -6.45 22.20
CA GLY A 221 -9.89 -6.83 21.63
C GLY A 221 -10.08 -7.99 20.65
N LYS A 222 -9.35 -7.92 19.53
CA LYS A 222 -9.26 -8.95 18.50
C LYS A 222 -8.19 -8.56 17.48
N ASN A 223 -7.73 -9.53 16.71
CA ASN A 223 -6.96 -9.27 15.51
C ASN A 223 -7.88 -9.29 14.29
N GLU A 224 -7.91 -8.20 13.53
CA GLU A 224 -8.81 -8.05 12.38
C GLU A 224 -8.03 -7.66 11.12
N VAL A 225 -8.27 -8.40 10.05
CA VAL A 225 -7.80 -8.03 8.71
C VAL A 225 -8.89 -7.22 8.03
N LEU A 226 -8.57 -5.95 7.76
CA LEU A 226 -9.44 -4.97 7.15
C LEU A 226 -9.23 -4.94 5.64
N THR A 227 -10.33 -4.93 4.90
CA THR A 227 -10.34 -5.08 3.44
C THR A 227 -11.24 -4.03 2.80
N VAL A 228 -11.37 -4.12 1.48
CA VAL A 228 -12.29 -3.31 0.69
C VAL A 228 -13.76 -3.52 1.08
N GLN A 229 -14.09 -4.67 1.68
CA GLN A 229 -15.43 -4.95 2.22
C GLN A 229 -15.73 -4.14 3.49
N THR A 230 -14.68 -3.77 4.23
CA THR A 230 -14.76 -2.91 5.43
C THR A 230 -14.53 -1.43 5.12
N ASP A 231 -14.44 -1.09 3.83
CA ASP A 231 -14.08 0.23 3.28
C ASP A 231 -12.74 0.74 3.84
N SER A 232 -11.79 -0.17 4.04
CA SER A 232 -10.50 0.12 4.68
C SER A 232 -9.31 0.14 3.71
N THR A 233 -9.48 -0.42 2.53
CA THR A 233 -8.51 -0.45 1.42
C THR A 233 -9.23 -0.02 0.14
N GLY A 234 -8.48 0.43 -0.85
CA GLY A 234 -9.06 0.94 -2.10
C GLY A 234 -8.15 1.91 -2.84
N TYR A 235 -8.78 2.84 -3.53
CA TYR A 235 -8.15 3.89 -4.32
C TYR A 235 -9.01 5.16 -4.24
N VAL A 236 -8.46 6.32 -4.64
CA VAL A 236 -9.24 7.56 -4.73
C VAL A 236 -10.38 7.38 -5.75
N SER A 237 -11.62 7.46 -5.28
CA SER A 237 -12.82 7.24 -6.10
C SER A 237 -12.92 8.21 -7.28
N ALA A 238 -13.79 7.90 -8.25
CA ALA A 238 -13.99 8.72 -9.46
C ALA A 238 -14.41 10.18 -9.21
N ASP A 239 -15.03 10.46 -8.06
CA ASP A 239 -15.42 11.82 -7.68
C ASP A 239 -14.31 12.57 -6.91
N GLY A 240 -13.22 11.88 -6.57
CA GLY A 240 -12.06 12.43 -5.89
C GLY A 240 -11.03 13.04 -6.84
N PRO A 241 -10.01 13.72 -6.32
CA PRO A 241 -8.99 14.36 -7.14
C PRO A 241 -8.07 13.31 -7.78
N HIS A 242 -8.11 13.24 -9.11
CA HIS A 242 -7.29 12.34 -9.91
C HIS A 242 -7.14 12.85 -11.34
N GLN A 243 -6.19 12.28 -12.08
CA GLN A 243 -5.93 12.59 -13.49
C GLN A 243 -6.22 11.41 -14.44
N LEU A 244 -6.89 10.37 -13.95
CA LEU A 244 -7.23 9.16 -14.72
C LEU A 244 -8.14 9.45 -15.93
N SER A 245 -7.92 8.71 -17.02
CA SER A 245 -8.83 8.72 -18.17
C SER A 245 -10.18 8.09 -17.83
N GLY A 246 -11.23 8.48 -18.57
CA GLY A 246 -12.58 7.92 -18.37
C GLY A 246 -12.65 6.40 -18.58
N ASP A 247 -11.84 5.85 -19.49
CA ASP A 247 -11.74 4.40 -19.70
C ASP A 247 -11.11 3.69 -18.50
N THR A 248 -10.03 4.25 -17.95
CA THR A 248 -9.40 3.73 -16.73
C THR A 248 -10.35 3.79 -15.54
N VAL A 249 -11.07 4.90 -15.35
CA VAL A 249 -12.07 5.03 -14.26
C VAL A 249 -13.14 3.94 -14.36
N ALA A 250 -13.68 3.71 -15.56
CA ALA A 250 -14.69 2.67 -15.78
C ALA A 250 -14.15 1.26 -15.50
N LYS A 251 -12.99 0.92 -16.04
CA LYS A 251 -12.34 -0.38 -15.81
C LYS A 251 -11.96 -0.60 -14.35
N LEU A 252 -11.44 0.43 -13.68
CA LEU A 252 -11.04 0.34 -12.28
C LEU A 252 -12.24 0.10 -11.37
N LYS A 253 -13.40 0.71 -11.69
CA LYS A 253 -14.66 0.41 -10.99
C LYS A 253 -15.08 -1.05 -11.15
N GLU A 254 -15.03 -1.60 -12.36
CA GLU A 254 -15.36 -3.02 -12.59
C GLU A 254 -14.41 -3.96 -11.83
N VAL A 255 -13.12 -3.62 -11.80
CA VAL A 255 -12.11 -4.37 -11.05
C VAL A 255 -12.37 -4.28 -9.54
N TYR A 256 -12.69 -3.10 -9.03
CA TYR A 256 -13.05 -2.90 -7.63
C TYR A 256 -14.24 -3.76 -7.21
N ASP A 257 -15.30 -3.80 -8.03
CA ASP A 257 -16.48 -4.62 -7.74
C ASP A 257 -16.12 -6.13 -7.69
N LYS A 258 -15.17 -6.58 -8.53
CA LYS A 258 -14.67 -7.97 -8.53
C LYS A 258 -13.77 -8.27 -7.33
N VAL A 259 -12.91 -7.36 -6.90
CA VAL A 259 -12.12 -7.54 -5.67
C VAL A 259 -13.07 -7.57 -4.46
N LYS A 260 -14.01 -6.62 -4.38
CA LYS A 260 -14.97 -6.52 -3.26
C LYS A 260 -15.89 -7.74 -3.15
N SER A 261 -16.34 -8.30 -4.27
CA SER A 261 -17.18 -9.50 -4.27
C SER A 261 -16.41 -10.82 -4.10
N GLY A 262 -15.08 -10.82 -4.25
CA GLY A 262 -14.22 -12.00 -4.07
C GLY A 262 -13.73 -12.76 -5.31
N PRO A 263 -14.24 -12.56 -6.55
CA PRO A 263 -13.65 -13.15 -7.76
C PRO A 263 -12.21 -12.74 -8.10
N ILE A 264 -11.59 -11.80 -7.37
CA ILE A 264 -10.18 -11.45 -7.54
C ILE A 264 -9.58 -11.37 -6.15
N VAL A 265 -8.63 -12.28 -5.86
CA VAL A 265 -7.90 -12.31 -4.59
C VAL A 265 -6.43 -12.05 -4.87
N SER A 266 -6.00 -10.80 -4.71
CA SER A 266 -4.60 -10.42 -4.96
C SER A 266 -3.64 -11.17 -4.04
N PRO A 267 -2.46 -11.63 -4.53
CA PRO A 267 -1.45 -12.25 -3.69
C PRO A 267 -0.83 -11.22 -2.73
N GLY A 268 -0.39 -11.70 -1.56
CA GLY A 268 0.34 -10.96 -0.53
C GLY A 268 1.55 -11.76 -0.03
N ASN A 269 2.37 -11.18 0.84
CA ASN A 269 3.68 -11.72 1.21
C ASN A 269 3.62 -13.18 1.71
N PHE A 270 2.56 -13.53 2.45
CA PHE A 270 2.38 -14.85 3.06
C PHE A 270 1.15 -15.60 2.54
N THR A 271 0.63 -15.25 1.35
CA THR A 271 -0.45 -16.00 0.71
C THR A 271 0.10 -17.21 -0.05
N GLU A 272 -0.69 -18.27 -0.19
CA GLU A 272 -0.29 -19.45 -0.99
C GLU A 272 -0.10 -19.12 -2.48
N GLN A 273 -0.78 -18.08 -2.98
CA GLN A 273 -0.63 -17.62 -4.37
C GLN A 273 0.56 -16.67 -4.51
N THR A 274 1.38 -16.87 -5.54
CA THR A 274 2.45 -15.95 -5.94
C THR A 274 1.97 -15.00 -7.04
N VAL A 275 2.67 -13.88 -7.23
CA VAL A 275 2.43 -12.97 -8.37
C VAL A 275 2.50 -13.70 -9.72
N ASN A 276 3.45 -14.62 -9.88
CA ASN A 276 3.67 -15.35 -11.13
C ASN A 276 2.55 -16.36 -11.42
N ASP A 277 1.93 -16.90 -10.38
CA ASP A 277 0.86 -17.89 -10.47
C ASP A 277 -0.53 -17.24 -10.40
N PHE A 278 -0.60 -15.91 -10.28
CA PHE A 278 -1.84 -15.19 -10.12
C PHE A 278 -2.72 -15.34 -11.38
N PRO A 279 -3.87 -16.05 -11.29
CA PRO A 279 -4.69 -16.37 -12.45
C PRO A 279 -5.41 -15.14 -13.01
N GLY A 280 -5.50 -14.05 -12.24
CA GLY A 280 -6.31 -12.89 -12.54
C GLY A 280 -7.80 -13.07 -12.25
N LEU A 281 -8.25 -14.26 -11.80
CA LEU A 281 -9.66 -14.64 -11.61
C LEU A 281 -9.82 -15.67 -10.50
#